data_AF-A0A4S1DT01-F1
#
_entry.id   AF-A0A4S1DT01-F1
#
_cell.length_a   1.000
_cell.length_b   1.000
_cell.length_c   1.000
_cell.angle_alpha   90.00
_cell.angle_beta   90.00
_cell.angle_gamma   90.00
#
_symmetry.space_group_name_H-M   'P 1'
#
loop_
_entity.id
_entity.type
_entity.pdbx_description
1 polymer ?
#
loop_
_entity_poly.entity_id
_entity_poly.type
_entity_poly.pdbx_seq_one_letter_code
_entity_poly.pdbx_strand_id
1 'polypeptide(L)'
;MSHFFKILFIVVCLLGVLQSCSSEETTIETISREDRISSDLVTKIIKTTTSRNDYSLINFDCENVLIAGDFINSQGDAAEHTFNTSFWNDELMLDALKGIFSETQIRFTKDDFHIEIIADFGTNGPGILNTRDNVIDYFEDCSFEGNTTFFHPEPVTVSEINYNCSGNAKYFIGQNFFPDVYITEDAIPLNGGVDAVQEALSAYNLANNSTYSIEELKVSQVNFTSPEGTDSRAIGKEEIMNYFEDCMLDRDINDNDCINFKYPFVMNKINLQTDEIVPITINNDSELNQDFFGQFENVTFNYPLTLITLNGDEIVVTSNKDLEKALTNSADYCTNDDW
;
A
#
# COMPACT_ATOMS: atom_id res chain seq x y z
N MET A 1 73.26 41.38 31.27
CA MET A 1 72.83 40.26 30.41
C MET A 1 71.80 39.31 31.05
N SER A 2 71.60 39.26 32.38
CA SER A 2 70.64 38.29 32.97
C SER A 2 69.16 38.69 32.87
N HIS A 3 68.83 39.97 32.62
CA HIS A 3 67.45 40.44 32.47
C HIS A 3 66.88 40.24 31.06
N PHE A 4 67.74 40.16 30.04
CA PHE A 4 67.30 40.00 28.65
C PHE A 4 66.74 38.59 28.39
N PHE A 5 67.32 37.57 29.03
CA PHE A 5 66.87 36.18 28.89
C PHE A 5 65.50 35.92 29.55
N LYS A 6 65.17 36.62 30.64
CA LYS A 6 63.88 36.46 31.33
C LYS A 6 62.71 37.08 30.57
N ILE A 7 62.94 38.19 29.86
CA ILE A 7 61.91 38.83 29.03
C ILE A 7 61.65 37.99 27.77
N LEU A 8 62.70 37.43 27.15
CA LEU A 8 62.55 36.56 25.99
C LEU A 8 61.72 35.31 26.29
N PHE A 9 61.88 34.72 27.49
CA PHE A 9 61.14 33.52 27.88
C PHE A 9 59.64 33.78 28.11
N ILE A 10 59.28 34.96 28.64
CA ILE A 10 57.88 35.35 28.86
C ILE A 10 57.17 35.63 27.52
N VAL A 11 57.86 36.23 26.55
CA VAL A 11 57.31 36.49 25.21
C VAL A 11 57.07 35.19 24.44
N VAL A 12 57.98 34.22 24.54
CA VAL A 12 57.81 32.90 23.89
C VAL A 12 56.67 32.10 24.53
N CYS A 13 56.52 32.14 25.85
CA CYS A 13 55.37 31.48 26.51
C CYS A 13 54.03 32.14 26.15
N LEU A 14 53.97 33.47 26.01
CA LEU A 14 52.73 34.18 25.62
C LEU A 14 52.34 33.93 24.14
N LEU A 15 53.32 33.72 23.25
CA LEU A 15 53.04 33.33 21.86
C LEU A 15 52.58 31.88 21.75
N GLY A 16 53.03 30.99 22.65
CA GLY A 16 52.61 29.58 22.67
C GLY A 16 51.15 29.34 23.08
N VAL A 17 50.55 30.24 23.89
CA VAL A 17 49.14 30.07 24.32
C VAL A 17 48.14 30.59 23.26
N LEU A 18 48.58 31.45 22.32
CA LEU A 18 47.70 32.01 21.28
C LEU A 18 47.50 31.10 20.06
N GLN A 19 48.23 29.97 19.95
CA GLN A 19 48.07 29.01 18.85
C GLN A 19 47.15 27.82 19.17
N SER A 20 46.57 27.73 20.36
CA SER A 20 45.69 26.60 20.74
C SER A 20 44.19 26.85 20.50
N CYS A 21 43.82 28.01 19.97
CA CYS A 21 42.45 28.26 19.51
C CYS A 21 42.38 28.08 17.99
N SER A 22 42.65 26.87 17.48
CA SER A 22 42.03 26.46 16.22
C SER A 22 40.56 26.29 16.55
N SER A 23 39.74 27.30 16.23
CA SER A 23 38.31 27.11 16.15
C SER A 23 38.09 25.89 15.26
N GLU A 24 37.49 24.83 15.82
CA GLU A 24 36.80 23.84 15.00
C GLU A 24 35.81 24.64 14.15
N GLU A 25 36.18 24.91 12.90
CA GLU A 25 35.22 25.29 11.88
C GLU A 25 34.29 24.09 11.77
N THR A 26 33.19 24.14 12.50
CA THR A 26 32.02 23.33 12.21
C THR A 26 31.62 23.69 10.79
N THR A 27 32.11 22.92 9.83
CA THR A 27 31.60 22.91 8.46
C THR A 27 30.13 22.56 8.56
N ILE A 28 29.28 23.58 8.45
CA ILE A 28 27.84 23.40 8.29
C ILE A 28 27.69 22.72 6.93
N GLU A 29 27.55 21.40 6.92
CA GLU A 29 27.18 20.66 5.72
C GLU A 29 25.76 21.08 5.36
N THR A 30 25.67 22.04 4.43
CA THR A 30 24.39 22.43 3.85
C THR A 30 23.90 21.28 2.98
N ILE A 31 22.85 20.62 3.42
CA ILE A 31 22.21 19.51 2.70
C ILE A 31 21.69 20.02 1.35
N SER A 32 22.07 19.34 0.27
CA SER A 32 21.61 19.71 -1.07
C SER A 32 20.10 19.54 -1.15
N ARG A 33 19.44 20.41 -1.92
CA ARG A 33 18.01 20.27 -2.20
C ARG A 33 17.67 18.94 -2.88
N GLU A 34 18.65 18.35 -3.56
CA GLU A 34 18.55 17.06 -4.25
C GLU A 34 18.56 15.87 -3.29
N ASP A 35 19.12 16.04 -2.07
CA ASP A 35 19.17 14.99 -1.05
C ASP A 35 17.89 14.93 -0.21
N ARG A 36 17.03 15.94 -0.33
CA ARG A 36 15.72 15.97 0.35
C ARG A 36 14.78 14.95 -0.26
N ILE A 37 14.09 14.23 0.61
CA ILE A 37 13.09 13.25 0.21
C ILE A 37 11.84 14.01 -0.27
N SER A 38 11.36 13.70 -1.48
CA SER A 38 10.13 14.28 -2.02
C SER A 38 8.90 13.71 -1.31
N SER A 39 7.79 14.43 -1.31
CA SER A 39 6.52 13.90 -0.76
C SER A 39 6.07 12.64 -1.46
N ASP A 40 6.31 12.54 -2.77
CA ASP A 40 6.01 11.35 -3.58
C ASP A 40 6.85 10.14 -3.14
N LEU A 41 8.15 10.33 -2.92
CA LEU A 41 9.03 9.28 -2.42
C LEU A 41 8.64 8.85 -0.99
N VAL A 42 8.20 9.78 -0.13
CA VAL A 42 7.66 9.46 1.19
C VAL A 42 6.43 8.58 1.10
N THR A 43 5.49 8.91 0.21
CA THR A 43 4.30 8.10 -0.02
C THR A 43 4.70 6.69 -0.47
N LYS A 44 5.65 6.55 -1.39
CA LYS A 44 6.16 5.23 -1.82
C LYS A 44 6.83 4.44 -0.68
N ILE A 45 7.64 5.09 0.15
CA ILE A 45 8.30 4.46 1.31
C ILE A 45 7.26 3.96 2.30
N ILE A 46 6.34 4.82 2.72
CA ILE A 46 5.26 4.46 3.66
C ILE A 46 4.48 3.27 3.11
N LYS A 47 4.09 3.34 1.83
CA LYS A 47 3.30 2.26 1.24
C LYS A 47 4.10 0.97 1.14
N THR A 48 5.39 1.00 0.80
CA THR A 48 6.27 -0.18 0.82
C THR A 48 6.38 -0.81 2.22
N THR A 49 6.43 0.00 3.27
CA THR A 49 6.63 -0.47 4.65
C THR A 49 5.31 -0.87 5.34
N THR A 50 4.17 -0.42 4.81
CA THR A 50 2.83 -0.79 5.29
C THR A 50 2.16 -1.84 4.42
N SER A 51 2.58 -1.96 3.16
CA SER A 51 2.11 -3.01 2.28
C SER A 51 2.71 -4.32 2.74
N ARG A 52 1.82 -5.21 3.16
CA ARG A 52 2.12 -6.62 3.34
C ARG A 52 1.12 -7.34 2.45
N ASN A 53 1.55 -8.23 1.54
CA ASN A 53 0.58 -9.12 0.92
C ASN A 53 -0.19 -9.83 2.05
N ASP A 54 -1.44 -10.17 1.80
CA ASP A 54 -2.22 -10.79 2.86
C ASP A 54 -1.71 -12.20 3.16
N TYR A 55 -1.01 -12.83 2.21
CA TYR A 55 -0.33 -14.09 2.42
C TYR A 55 0.72 -14.05 3.54
N SER A 56 1.56 -13.01 3.62
CA SER A 56 2.60 -12.86 4.65
C SER A 56 2.02 -12.51 6.01
N LEU A 57 0.78 -12.02 6.06
CA LEU A 57 0.05 -11.85 7.30
C LEU A 57 -0.36 -13.20 7.89
N ILE A 58 -0.52 -14.25 7.08
CA ILE A 58 -1.07 -15.53 7.53
C ILE A 58 -0.17 -16.17 8.59
N ASN A 59 -0.66 -16.17 9.82
CA ASN A 59 -0.16 -17.02 10.88
C ASN A 59 -0.81 -18.40 10.75
N PHE A 60 -0.04 -19.36 10.22
CA PHE A 60 -0.47 -20.73 9.98
C PHE A 60 -0.88 -21.52 11.24
N ASP A 61 -0.55 -21.01 12.44
CA ASP A 61 -0.98 -21.62 13.70
C ASP A 61 -2.44 -21.24 14.07
N CYS A 62 -3.04 -20.28 13.36
CA CYS A 62 -4.45 -19.92 13.54
C CYS A 62 -5.36 -20.95 12.84
N GLU A 63 -6.12 -21.71 13.64
CA GLU A 63 -6.97 -22.81 13.16
C GLU A 63 -8.46 -22.46 13.18
N ASN A 64 -9.26 -23.27 12.46
CA ASN A 64 -10.73 -23.30 12.50
C ASN A 64 -11.46 -22.04 11.98
N VAL A 65 -10.86 -21.32 11.03
CA VAL A 65 -11.53 -20.23 10.30
C VAL A 65 -11.70 -20.57 8.83
N LEU A 66 -12.73 -19.99 8.22
CA LEU A 66 -12.84 -19.88 6.77
C LEU A 66 -12.11 -18.61 6.34
N ILE A 67 -11.22 -18.73 5.36
CA ILE A 67 -10.60 -17.58 4.71
C ILE A 67 -11.10 -17.57 3.27
N ALA A 68 -11.76 -16.49 2.89
CA ALA A 68 -12.17 -16.22 1.52
C ALA A 68 -11.37 -15.02 1.00
N GLY A 69 -10.92 -15.12 -0.24
CA GLY A 69 -10.15 -14.09 -0.88
C GLY A 69 -10.17 -14.23 -2.38
N ASP A 70 -9.43 -13.37 -3.03
CA ASP A 70 -9.20 -13.39 -4.46
C ASP A 70 -7.71 -13.24 -4.75
N PHE A 71 -7.35 -13.62 -5.97
CA PHE A 71 -6.04 -13.36 -6.54
C PHE A 71 -6.22 -12.24 -7.55
N ILE A 72 -5.52 -11.11 -7.37
CA ILE A 72 -5.52 -9.99 -8.32
C ILE A 72 -4.06 -9.69 -8.67
N ASN A 73 -3.70 -9.88 -9.94
CA ASN A 73 -2.36 -9.57 -10.41
C ASN A 73 -2.25 -8.11 -10.88
N SER A 74 -1.04 -7.64 -11.18
CA SER A 74 -0.77 -6.30 -11.71
C SER A 74 -1.30 -6.03 -13.14
N GLN A 75 -1.94 -7.01 -13.77
CA GLN A 75 -2.64 -6.85 -15.05
C GLN A 75 -4.15 -6.70 -14.86
N GLY A 76 -4.65 -6.81 -13.63
CA GLY A 76 -6.07 -6.79 -13.28
C GLY A 76 -6.83 -8.05 -13.62
N ASP A 77 -6.11 -9.14 -13.88
CA ASP A 77 -6.70 -10.46 -13.91
C ASP A 77 -7.08 -10.86 -12.49
N ALA A 78 -8.24 -11.49 -12.36
CA ALA A 78 -8.75 -11.91 -11.07
C ALA A 78 -9.13 -13.39 -11.06
N ALA A 79 -8.96 -14.02 -9.91
CA ALA A 79 -9.49 -15.34 -9.62
C ALA A 79 -9.97 -15.43 -8.17
N GLU A 80 -11.25 -15.70 -7.97
CA GLU A 80 -11.77 -15.94 -6.63
C GLU A 80 -11.33 -17.31 -6.11
N HIS A 81 -10.95 -17.39 -4.84
CA HIS A 81 -10.69 -18.66 -4.19
C HIS A 81 -11.13 -18.64 -2.73
N THR A 82 -11.86 -19.68 -2.33
CA THR A 82 -12.26 -19.86 -0.94
C THR A 82 -11.53 -21.05 -0.36
N PHE A 83 -10.79 -20.79 0.70
CA PHE A 83 -10.09 -21.82 1.45
C PHE A 83 -10.92 -22.21 2.66
N ASN A 84 -11.67 -23.29 2.50
CA ASN A 84 -12.40 -23.89 3.60
C ASN A 84 -11.54 -24.99 4.24
N THR A 85 -10.66 -24.60 5.14
CA THR A 85 -9.77 -25.55 5.80
C THR A 85 -9.66 -25.30 7.29
N SER A 86 -9.65 -26.37 8.07
CA SER A 86 -9.33 -26.32 9.50
C SER A 86 -7.86 -25.99 9.76
N PHE A 87 -7.00 -26.11 8.74
CA PHE A 87 -5.55 -25.94 8.80
C PHE A 87 -5.07 -25.31 7.48
N TRP A 88 -4.46 -24.14 7.55
CA TRP A 88 -3.86 -23.50 6.38
C TRP A 88 -2.36 -23.85 6.32
N ASN A 89 -1.79 -24.02 5.13
CA ASN A 89 -0.35 -24.21 4.92
C ASN A 89 0.07 -23.79 3.49
N ASP A 90 1.37 -23.67 3.28
CA ASP A 90 1.96 -23.32 1.98
C ASP A 90 1.57 -24.27 0.84
N GLU A 91 1.37 -25.57 1.13
CA GLU A 91 1.00 -26.56 0.12
C GLU A 91 -0.43 -26.32 -0.41
N LEU A 92 -1.35 -25.88 0.45
CA LEU A 92 -2.71 -25.52 0.04
C LEU A 92 -2.74 -24.30 -0.86
N MET A 93 -1.94 -23.27 -0.56
CA MET A 93 -1.81 -22.10 -1.43
C MET A 93 -1.26 -22.51 -2.80
N LEU A 94 -0.22 -23.34 -2.82
CA LEU A 94 0.35 -23.83 -4.06
C LEU A 94 -0.66 -24.64 -4.90
N ASP A 95 -1.48 -25.47 -4.26
CA ASP A 95 -2.52 -26.23 -4.94
C ASP A 95 -3.65 -25.33 -5.47
N ALA A 96 -4.02 -24.27 -4.74
CA ALA A 96 -4.94 -23.24 -5.23
C ALA A 96 -4.41 -22.53 -6.48
N LEU A 97 -3.15 -22.07 -6.45
CA LEU A 97 -2.48 -21.43 -7.59
C LEU A 97 -2.45 -22.35 -8.83
N LYS A 98 -2.13 -23.64 -8.65
CA LYS A 98 -2.18 -24.62 -9.75
C LYS A 98 -3.59 -24.82 -10.29
N GLY A 99 -4.58 -24.89 -9.39
CA GLY A 99 -5.99 -25.02 -9.75
C GLY A 99 -6.44 -23.86 -10.63
N ILE A 100 -6.20 -22.63 -10.15
CA ILE A 100 -6.50 -21.39 -10.87
C ILE A 100 -5.80 -21.36 -12.23
N PHE A 101 -4.49 -21.61 -12.28
CA PHE A 101 -3.77 -21.64 -13.55
C PHE A 101 -4.33 -22.67 -14.54
N SER A 102 -4.78 -23.83 -14.05
CA SER A 102 -5.38 -24.86 -14.90
C SER A 102 -6.71 -24.40 -15.54
N GLU A 103 -7.47 -23.55 -14.85
CA GLU A 103 -8.77 -23.04 -15.26
C GLU A 103 -8.65 -21.80 -16.14
N THR A 104 -7.82 -20.84 -15.72
CA THR A 104 -7.72 -19.51 -16.35
C THR A 104 -6.59 -19.43 -17.38
N GLN A 105 -5.59 -20.31 -17.29
CA GLN A 105 -4.29 -20.18 -17.98
C GLN A 105 -3.49 -18.93 -17.59
N ILE A 106 -3.88 -18.25 -16.51
CA ILE A 106 -3.23 -17.06 -15.97
C ILE A 106 -2.42 -17.46 -14.73
N ARG A 107 -1.19 -16.96 -14.67
CA ARG A 107 -0.30 -17.21 -13.53
C ARG A 107 -0.56 -16.14 -12.48
N PHE A 108 -0.84 -16.62 -11.28
CA PHE A 108 -0.84 -15.81 -10.07
C PHE A 108 0.32 -16.26 -9.19
N THR A 109 0.79 -15.36 -8.33
CA THR A 109 1.72 -15.67 -7.23
C THR A 109 0.99 -15.59 -5.89
N LYS A 110 1.68 -15.96 -4.81
CA LYS A 110 1.15 -15.81 -3.45
C LYS A 110 0.89 -14.35 -3.09
N ASP A 111 1.62 -13.43 -3.71
CA ASP A 111 1.49 -12.00 -3.48
C ASP A 111 0.20 -11.44 -4.06
N ASP A 112 -0.34 -12.09 -5.10
CA ASP A 112 -1.62 -11.67 -5.69
C ASP A 112 -2.80 -11.99 -4.77
N PHE A 113 -2.60 -12.80 -3.71
CA PHE A 113 -3.67 -13.19 -2.80
C PHE A 113 -4.05 -12.05 -1.84
N HIS A 114 -5.32 -11.65 -1.91
CA HIS A 114 -5.96 -10.70 -1.02
C HIS A 114 -7.04 -11.40 -0.18
N ILE A 115 -7.04 -11.16 1.12
CA ILE A 115 -8.02 -11.70 2.05
C ILE A 115 -9.22 -10.75 2.10
N GLU A 116 -10.32 -11.16 1.47
CA GLU A 116 -11.58 -10.43 1.56
C GLU A 116 -12.23 -10.63 2.94
N ILE A 117 -12.25 -11.87 3.44
CA ILE A 117 -13.00 -12.26 4.63
C ILE A 117 -12.31 -13.37 5.41
N ILE A 118 -12.26 -13.21 6.74
CA ILE A 118 -12.05 -14.31 7.70
C ILE A 118 -13.37 -14.53 8.44
N ALA A 119 -13.87 -15.75 8.45
CA ALA A 119 -15.09 -16.12 9.17
C ALA A 119 -14.85 -17.26 10.15
N ASP A 120 -15.23 -17.05 11.41
CA ASP A 120 -15.27 -18.10 12.44
C ASP A 120 -16.70 -18.66 12.52
N PHE A 121 -16.86 -19.96 12.24
CA PHE A 121 -18.14 -20.68 12.39
C PHE A 121 -18.18 -21.55 13.66
N GLY A 122 -17.14 -21.49 14.49
CA GLY A 122 -16.88 -22.31 15.66
C GLY A 122 -17.38 -21.73 16.99
N THR A 123 -16.71 -22.12 18.08
CA THR A 123 -17.17 -22.01 19.47
C THR A 123 -17.31 -20.59 20.01
N ASN A 124 -16.70 -19.59 19.36
CA ASN A 124 -16.74 -18.20 19.79
C ASN A 124 -17.97 -17.44 19.25
N GLY A 125 -18.78 -18.10 18.40
CA GLY A 125 -19.95 -17.53 17.75
C GLY A 125 -19.64 -17.08 16.32
N PRO A 126 -20.65 -17.00 15.43
CA PRO A 126 -20.45 -16.60 14.05
C PRO A 126 -19.93 -15.16 13.99
N GLY A 127 -18.70 -15.00 13.53
CA GLY A 127 -18.04 -13.71 13.35
C GLY A 127 -17.43 -13.60 11.95
N ILE A 128 -17.36 -12.37 11.44
CA ILE A 128 -16.72 -12.04 10.16
C ILE A 128 -15.76 -10.87 10.40
N LEU A 129 -14.51 -11.02 9.99
CA LEU A 129 -13.52 -9.95 9.88
C LEU A 129 -13.29 -9.68 8.40
N ASN A 130 -13.48 -8.45 7.99
CA ASN A 130 -13.34 -8.05 6.59
C ASN A 130 -12.77 -6.62 6.44
N THR A 131 -12.11 -6.14 7.50
CA THR A 131 -11.25 -4.96 7.44
C THR A 131 -9.81 -5.42 7.57
N ARG A 132 -8.90 -4.75 6.88
CA ARG A 132 -7.47 -5.05 6.93
C ARG A 132 -6.91 -5.05 8.35
N ASP A 133 -7.25 -4.04 9.16
CA ASP A 133 -6.81 -3.96 10.56
C ASP A 133 -7.23 -5.19 11.37
N ASN A 134 -8.49 -5.62 11.26
CA ASN A 134 -8.97 -6.81 11.97
C ASN A 134 -8.31 -8.10 11.45
N VAL A 135 -8.01 -8.18 10.15
CA VAL A 135 -7.32 -9.33 9.55
C VAL A 135 -5.89 -9.42 10.09
N ILE A 136 -5.18 -8.29 10.16
CA ILE A 136 -3.85 -8.19 10.78
C ILE A 136 -3.92 -8.63 12.25
N ASP A 137 -4.80 -7.99 13.04
CA ASP A 137 -4.97 -8.28 14.46
C ASP A 137 -5.26 -9.77 14.70
N TYR A 138 -6.13 -10.37 13.87
CA TYR A 138 -6.45 -11.79 13.95
C TYR A 138 -5.22 -12.68 13.76
N PHE A 139 -4.38 -12.43 12.76
CA PHE A 139 -3.21 -13.30 12.56
C PHE A 139 -2.08 -13.03 13.57
N GLU A 140 -2.06 -11.89 14.24
CA GLU A 140 -1.08 -11.63 15.30
C GLU A 140 -1.27 -12.55 16.51
N ASP A 141 -2.51 -12.85 16.92
CA ASP A 141 -2.79 -13.61 18.15
C ASP A 141 -3.88 -14.70 18.04
N CYS A 142 -4.39 -14.94 16.84
CA CYS A 142 -5.50 -15.84 16.52
C CYS A 142 -6.80 -15.52 17.28
N SER A 143 -6.97 -14.28 17.74
CA SER A 143 -8.17 -13.84 18.44
C SER A 143 -9.18 -13.23 17.46
N PHE A 144 -10.44 -13.63 17.62
CA PHE A 144 -11.55 -13.02 16.88
C PHE A 144 -12.09 -11.78 17.61
N GLU A 145 -11.17 -10.98 18.15
CA GLU A 145 -11.49 -9.69 18.75
C GLU A 145 -11.42 -8.63 17.64
N GLY A 146 -12.46 -7.82 17.50
CA GLY A 146 -12.48 -6.82 16.44
C GLY A 146 -13.87 -6.33 16.08
N ASN A 147 -13.90 -5.34 15.19
CA ASN A 147 -15.15 -4.82 14.70
C ASN A 147 -15.76 -5.76 13.66
N THR A 148 -16.72 -6.58 14.07
CA THR A 148 -17.44 -7.51 13.16
C THR A 148 -18.48 -6.83 12.27
N THR A 149 -18.58 -5.49 12.30
CA THR A 149 -19.38 -4.81 11.28
C THR A 149 -18.74 -5.01 9.93
N PHE A 150 -19.51 -5.52 8.98
CA PHE A 150 -19.11 -5.58 7.59
C PHE A 150 -18.54 -4.23 7.15
N PHE A 151 -17.28 -4.23 6.75
CA PHE A 151 -16.70 -3.14 5.98
C PHE A 151 -17.60 -2.82 4.79
N HIS A 152 -17.84 -1.53 4.60
CA HIS A 152 -18.66 -1.00 3.53
C HIS A 152 -17.76 -0.10 2.71
N PRO A 153 -17.21 -0.59 1.60
CA PRO A 153 -16.45 0.24 0.70
C PRO A 153 -17.27 1.49 0.34
N GLU A 154 -16.63 2.67 0.37
CA GLU A 154 -17.31 3.90 -0.04
C GLU A 154 -17.75 3.75 -1.51
N PRO A 155 -19.02 4.01 -1.87
CA PRO A 155 -19.41 3.95 -3.27
C PRO A 155 -19.01 5.23 -4.03
N VAL A 156 -18.90 5.15 -5.35
CA VAL A 156 -18.68 6.32 -6.23
C VAL A 156 -20.00 6.94 -6.69
N THR A 157 -19.98 8.23 -6.98
CA THR A 157 -21.08 8.94 -7.65
C THR A 157 -21.03 8.74 -9.16
N VAL A 158 -22.17 8.95 -9.83
CA VAL A 158 -22.25 8.88 -11.30
C VAL A 158 -21.30 9.86 -12.00
N SER A 159 -21.02 11.01 -11.38
CA SER A 159 -20.07 12.00 -11.90
C SER A 159 -18.61 11.58 -11.82
N GLU A 160 -18.27 10.61 -10.98
CA GLU A 160 -16.90 10.08 -10.84
C GLU A 160 -16.63 8.93 -11.84
N ILE A 161 -17.66 8.43 -12.55
CA ILE A 161 -17.53 7.28 -13.45
C ILE A 161 -16.88 7.66 -14.79
N ASN A 162 -15.90 6.87 -15.22
CA ASN A 162 -15.32 6.94 -16.56
C ASN A 162 -16.01 5.97 -17.53
N TYR A 163 -16.86 6.51 -18.40
CA TYR A 163 -17.61 5.73 -19.40
C TYR A 163 -16.78 5.31 -20.62
N ASN A 164 -15.48 5.62 -20.67
CA ASN A 164 -14.61 5.20 -21.77
C ASN A 164 -14.08 3.76 -21.59
N CYS A 165 -14.22 3.20 -20.39
CA CYS A 165 -13.81 1.82 -20.11
C CYS A 165 -14.89 0.81 -20.50
N SER A 166 -14.47 -0.44 -20.70
CA SER A 166 -15.40 -1.55 -20.91
C SER A 166 -16.00 -2.02 -19.58
N GLY A 167 -17.01 -2.89 -19.60
CA GLY A 167 -17.62 -3.42 -18.38
C GLY A 167 -19.00 -2.86 -18.09
N ASN A 168 -19.53 -3.23 -16.92
CA ASN A 168 -20.91 -3.01 -16.53
C ASN A 168 -20.97 -2.58 -15.06
N ALA A 169 -21.79 -1.58 -14.76
CA ALA A 169 -21.98 -1.06 -13.42
C ALA A 169 -23.43 -1.24 -12.97
N LYS A 170 -23.63 -1.52 -11.68
CA LYS A 170 -24.96 -1.47 -11.05
C LYS A 170 -25.13 -0.16 -10.31
N TYR A 171 -26.22 0.52 -10.60
CA TYR A 171 -26.55 1.82 -10.05
C TYR A 171 -27.65 1.67 -9.00
N PHE A 172 -27.42 2.24 -7.82
CA PHE A 172 -28.38 2.19 -6.72
C PHE A 172 -28.60 3.57 -6.11
N ILE A 173 -29.73 3.69 -5.42
CA ILE A 173 -30.07 4.83 -4.57
C ILE A 173 -29.82 4.40 -3.13
N GLY A 174 -29.10 5.21 -2.36
CA GLY A 174 -28.81 4.93 -0.96
C GLY A 174 -27.59 5.70 -0.45
N GLN A 175 -27.44 5.75 0.86
CA GLN A 175 -26.29 6.41 1.51
C GLN A 175 -25.14 5.43 1.79
N ASN A 176 -25.42 4.12 1.81
CA ASN A 176 -24.48 3.09 2.24
C ASN A 176 -24.20 2.08 1.12
N PHE A 177 -23.19 1.23 1.32
CA PHE A 177 -22.79 0.18 0.37
C PHE A 177 -23.90 -0.84 0.09
N PHE A 178 -24.74 -1.14 1.09
CA PHE A 178 -25.93 -1.93 0.83
C PHE A 178 -26.95 -1.08 0.08
N PRO A 179 -27.29 -1.49 -1.15
CA PRO A 179 -28.25 -0.76 -1.97
C PRO A 179 -29.59 -0.76 -1.25
N ASP A 180 -30.15 0.41 -0.97
CA ASP A 180 -31.56 0.46 -0.55
C ASP A 180 -32.44 0.01 -1.73
N VAL A 181 -32.04 0.41 -2.94
CA VAL A 181 -32.77 0.19 -4.18
C VAL A 181 -31.82 0.23 -5.37
N TYR A 182 -31.81 -0.80 -6.21
CA TYR A 182 -31.22 -0.72 -7.56
C TYR A 182 -32.22 -0.15 -8.56
N ILE A 183 -31.76 0.71 -9.48
CA ILE A 183 -32.65 1.27 -10.53
C ILE A 183 -32.97 0.27 -11.64
N THR A 184 -32.19 -0.81 -11.76
CA THR A 184 -32.35 -1.89 -12.74
C THR A 184 -31.92 -3.23 -12.13
N GLU A 185 -32.47 -4.33 -12.64
CA GLU A 185 -32.06 -5.69 -12.24
C GLU A 185 -30.69 -6.06 -12.85
N ASP A 186 -30.55 -5.74 -14.14
CA ASP A 186 -29.33 -5.95 -14.93
C ASP A 186 -28.33 -4.81 -14.75
N ALA A 187 -27.04 -5.11 -14.91
CA ALA A 187 -26.01 -4.08 -14.93
C ALA A 187 -26.06 -3.27 -16.23
N ILE A 188 -25.72 -1.98 -16.15
CA ILE A 188 -25.70 -1.08 -17.30
C ILE A 188 -24.28 -1.07 -17.88
N PRO A 189 -24.10 -1.34 -19.20
CA PRO A 189 -22.80 -1.25 -19.85
C PRO A 189 -22.22 0.17 -19.80
N LEU A 190 -20.94 0.30 -19.43
CA LEU A 190 -20.26 1.59 -19.36
C LEU A 190 -20.19 2.30 -20.72
N ASN A 191 -20.07 1.55 -21.81
CA ASN A 191 -20.08 2.13 -23.16
C ASN A 191 -21.43 2.74 -23.58
N GLY A 192 -22.50 2.50 -22.81
CA GLY A 192 -23.79 3.19 -22.96
C GLY A 192 -23.76 4.65 -22.50
N GLY A 193 -22.71 5.05 -21.78
CA GLY A 193 -22.55 6.40 -21.27
C GLY A 193 -23.57 6.79 -20.20
N VAL A 194 -23.54 8.08 -19.82
CA VAL A 194 -24.47 8.65 -18.84
C VAL A 194 -25.93 8.62 -19.32
N ASP A 195 -26.16 8.62 -20.64
CA ASP A 195 -27.51 8.62 -21.23
C ASP A 195 -28.25 7.32 -20.90
N ALA A 196 -27.57 6.16 -20.95
CA ALA A 196 -28.15 4.87 -20.58
C ALA A 196 -28.57 4.85 -19.09
N VAL A 197 -27.78 5.48 -18.22
CA VAL A 197 -28.08 5.62 -16.79
C VAL A 197 -29.31 6.52 -16.58
N GLN A 198 -29.40 7.63 -17.31
CA GLN A 198 -30.55 8.55 -17.24
C GLN A 198 -31.84 7.90 -17.73
N GLU A 199 -31.78 7.10 -18.80
CA GLU A 199 -32.92 6.34 -19.30
C GLU A 199 -33.41 5.33 -18.26
N ALA A 200 -32.48 4.56 -17.69
CA ALA A 200 -32.78 3.59 -16.62
C ALA A 200 -33.40 4.26 -15.39
N LEU A 201 -32.84 5.39 -14.93
CA LEU A 201 -33.38 6.17 -13.81
C LEU A 201 -34.78 6.71 -14.11
N SER A 202 -35.01 7.19 -15.33
CA SER A 202 -36.32 7.70 -15.76
C SER A 202 -37.37 6.59 -15.77
N ALA A 203 -37.02 5.40 -16.25
CA ALA A 203 -37.88 4.23 -16.23
C ALA A 203 -38.20 3.79 -14.78
N TYR A 204 -37.19 3.75 -13.92
CA TYR A 204 -37.37 3.43 -12.50
C TYR A 204 -38.32 4.43 -11.81
N ASN A 205 -38.10 5.74 -12.00
CA ASN A 205 -38.92 6.79 -11.42
C ASN A 205 -40.39 6.71 -11.88
N LEU A 206 -40.61 6.42 -13.16
CA LEU A 206 -41.96 6.22 -13.71
C LEU A 206 -42.65 4.99 -13.09
N ALA A 207 -41.95 3.87 -12.98
CA ALA A 207 -42.50 2.63 -12.44
C ALA A 207 -42.83 2.71 -10.94
N ASN A 208 -42.03 3.48 -10.18
CA ASN A 208 -42.14 3.57 -8.72
C ASN A 208 -42.81 4.87 -8.25
N ASN A 209 -43.25 5.74 -9.17
CA ASN A 209 -43.81 7.05 -8.86
C ASN A 209 -42.90 7.88 -7.93
N SER A 210 -41.60 7.90 -8.25
CA SER A 210 -40.55 8.63 -7.53
C SER A 210 -39.94 9.74 -8.39
N THR A 211 -39.04 10.54 -7.80
CA THR A 211 -38.41 11.71 -8.47
C THR A 211 -36.92 11.80 -8.17
N TYR A 212 -36.23 10.66 -8.10
CA TYR A 212 -34.79 10.64 -7.83
C TYR A 212 -34.01 11.29 -8.96
N SER A 213 -32.91 11.96 -8.62
CA SER A 213 -31.99 12.57 -9.57
C SER A 213 -30.72 11.73 -9.75
N ILE A 214 -29.94 12.03 -10.80
CA ILE A 214 -28.72 11.28 -11.13
C ILE A 214 -27.63 11.47 -10.06
N GLU A 215 -27.66 12.59 -9.34
CA GLU A 215 -26.73 12.91 -8.24
C GLU A 215 -26.97 12.04 -7.00
N GLU A 216 -28.15 11.43 -6.89
CA GLU A 216 -28.50 10.49 -5.80
C GLU A 216 -28.06 9.06 -6.12
N LEU A 217 -27.60 8.80 -7.35
CA LEU A 217 -27.14 7.48 -7.77
C LEU A 217 -25.70 7.24 -7.36
N LYS A 218 -25.46 5.99 -6.98
CA LYS A 218 -24.19 5.47 -6.52
C LYS A 218 -23.85 4.18 -7.25
N VAL A 219 -22.55 3.90 -7.36
CA VAL A 219 -22.01 2.63 -7.86
C VAL A 219 -21.02 2.11 -6.82
N SER A 220 -21.20 0.86 -6.42
CA SER A 220 -20.33 0.18 -5.45
C SER A 220 -19.51 -0.94 -6.09
N GLN A 221 -19.82 -1.30 -7.33
CA GLN A 221 -19.16 -2.37 -8.05
C GLN A 221 -19.21 -2.12 -9.56
N VAL A 222 -18.08 -2.37 -10.22
CA VAL A 222 -17.96 -2.44 -11.69
C VAL A 222 -17.44 -3.82 -12.06
N ASN A 223 -18.16 -4.54 -12.91
CA ASN A 223 -17.72 -5.83 -13.47
C ASN A 223 -17.13 -5.60 -14.86
N PHE A 224 -15.97 -6.18 -15.14
CA PHE A 224 -15.28 -6.01 -16.41
C PHE A 224 -14.57 -7.31 -16.80
N THR A 225 -14.03 -7.33 -18.02
CA THR A 225 -13.15 -8.41 -18.48
C THR A 225 -11.74 -7.85 -18.52
N SER A 226 -10.81 -8.52 -17.84
CA SER A 226 -9.40 -8.13 -17.82
C SER A 226 -8.76 -8.22 -19.21
N PRO A 227 -7.58 -7.62 -19.43
CA PRO A 227 -6.89 -7.69 -20.71
C PRO A 227 -6.63 -9.12 -21.23
N GLU A 228 -6.34 -10.07 -20.33
CA GLU A 228 -6.11 -11.48 -20.66
C GLU A 228 -7.41 -12.32 -20.68
N GLY A 229 -8.57 -11.70 -20.42
CA GLY A 229 -9.87 -12.31 -20.66
C GLY A 229 -10.55 -12.95 -19.44
N THR A 230 -10.09 -12.68 -18.22
CA THR A 230 -10.81 -13.11 -17.00
C THR A 230 -11.93 -12.16 -16.64
N ASP A 231 -13.02 -12.71 -16.07
CA ASP A 231 -14.04 -11.89 -15.44
C ASP A 231 -13.49 -11.33 -14.13
N SER A 232 -13.56 -10.02 -13.97
CA SER A 232 -13.04 -9.31 -12.81
C SER A 232 -14.04 -8.25 -12.34
N ARG A 233 -13.81 -7.72 -11.14
CA ARG A 233 -14.64 -6.69 -10.54
C ARG A 233 -13.78 -5.70 -9.76
N ALA A 234 -14.19 -4.44 -9.78
CA ALA A 234 -13.69 -3.42 -8.89
C ALA A 234 -14.78 -3.08 -7.87
N ILE A 235 -14.47 -3.19 -6.58
CA ILE A 235 -15.40 -2.97 -5.46
C ILE A 235 -14.99 -1.71 -4.69
N GLY A 236 -15.95 -0.82 -4.48
CA GLY A 236 -15.73 0.41 -3.74
C GLY A 236 -14.91 1.45 -4.49
N LYS A 237 -14.82 2.63 -3.88
CA LYS A 237 -14.31 3.82 -4.52
C LYS A 237 -12.86 3.69 -4.96
N GLU A 238 -12.00 3.12 -4.12
CA GLU A 238 -10.58 3.01 -4.43
C GLU A 238 -10.32 2.16 -5.67
N GLU A 239 -10.78 0.91 -5.67
CA GLU A 239 -10.64 0.00 -6.82
C GLU A 239 -11.37 0.52 -8.07
N ILE A 240 -12.56 1.10 -7.92
CA ILE A 240 -13.31 1.63 -9.07
C ILE A 240 -12.55 2.80 -9.70
N MET A 241 -11.98 3.70 -8.88
CA MET A 241 -11.20 4.81 -9.40
C MET A 241 -9.90 4.33 -10.04
N ASN A 242 -9.20 3.36 -9.43
CA ASN A 242 -8.04 2.71 -10.00
C ASN A 242 -8.37 2.10 -11.38
N TYR A 243 -9.45 1.31 -11.46
CA TYR A 243 -9.92 0.73 -12.71
C TYR A 243 -10.13 1.79 -13.80
N PHE A 244 -10.67 2.96 -13.44
CA PHE A 244 -10.95 4.03 -14.38
C PHE A 244 -9.74 4.86 -14.83
N GLU A 245 -8.57 4.70 -14.21
CA GLU A 245 -7.35 5.39 -14.66
C GLU A 245 -6.91 4.86 -16.03
N ASP A 246 -6.80 3.54 -16.17
CA ASP A 246 -6.30 2.89 -17.38
C ASP A 246 -7.19 1.77 -17.94
N CYS A 247 -8.45 1.67 -17.47
CA CYS A 247 -9.40 0.60 -17.84
C CYS A 247 -8.88 -0.81 -17.55
N MET A 248 -8.07 -0.93 -16.51
CA MET A 248 -7.58 -2.16 -15.91
C MET A 248 -7.49 -1.92 -14.40
N LEU A 249 -7.85 -2.93 -13.61
CA LEU A 249 -7.69 -2.87 -12.16
C LEU A 249 -6.24 -3.23 -11.87
N ASP A 250 -5.37 -2.24 -11.79
CA ASP A 250 -4.00 -2.52 -11.35
C ASP A 250 -4.03 -2.71 -9.83
N ARG A 251 -3.29 -3.71 -9.33
CA ARG A 251 -2.92 -3.70 -7.92
C ARG A 251 -2.27 -2.35 -7.66
N ASP A 252 -2.58 -1.68 -6.54
CA ASP A 252 -1.90 -0.42 -6.25
C ASP A 252 -0.40 -0.70 -6.38
N ILE A 253 0.29 0.01 -7.28
CA ILE A 253 1.73 -0.19 -7.54
C ILE A 253 2.55 -0.11 -6.24
N ASN A 254 1.98 0.54 -5.22
CA ASN A 254 2.55 0.71 -3.91
C ASN A 254 2.11 -0.37 -2.88
N ASP A 255 1.18 -1.25 -3.23
CA ASP A 255 0.85 -2.46 -2.48
C ASP A 255 1.77 -3.64 -2.84
N ASN A 256 2.80 -3.42 -3.65
CA ASN A 256 3.82 -4.43 -3.95
C ASN A 256 4.80 -4.60 -2.78
N ASP A 257 4.73 -5.75 -2.13
CA ASP A 257 5.63 -6.21 -1.07
C ASP A 257 6.84 -7.00 -1.60
N CYS A 258 7.06 -6.93 -2.92
CA CYS A 258 8.18 -7.56 -3.63
C CYS A 258 9.56 -7.20 -3.09
N ILE A 259 9.68 -6.03 -2.46
CA ILE A 259 10.93 -5.51 -1.88
C ILE A 259 10.67 -4.91 -0.51
N ASN A 260 11.57 -5.19 0.42
CA ASN A 260 11.56 -4.68 1.80
C ASN A 260 12.87 -3.95 2.11
N PHE A 261 12.86 -3.05 3.08
CA PHE A 261 14.11 -2.45 3.56
C PHE A 261 14.94 -3.45 4.34
N LYS A 262 16.25 -3.51 4.06
CA LYS A 262 17.19 -4.25 4.91
C LYS A 262 17.51 -3.42 6.15
N TYR A 263 17.07 -3.90 7.29
CA TYR A 263 17.37 -3.31 8.59
C TYR A 263 18.62 -3.93 9.25
N PRO A 264 19.28 -3.18 10.17
CA PRO A 264 19.07 -1.77 10.43
C PRO A 264 19.77 -0.89 9.39
N PHE A 265 19.29 0.35 9.21
CA PHE A 265 19.99 1.39 8.46
C PHE A 265 19.94 2.74 9.18
N VAL A 266 20.75 3.71 8.75
CA VAL A 266 20.87 5.02 9.39
C VAL A 266 20.25 6.10 8.52
N MET A 267 19.54 7.01 9.16
CA MET A 267 19.01 8.23 8.56
C MET A 267 19.52 9.44 9.32
N ASN A 268 19.43 10.60 8.71
CA ASN A 268 19.77 11.87 9.33
C ASN A 268 18.51 12.70 9.51
N LYS A 269 18.26 13.14 10.73
CA LYS A 269 17.22 14.11 11.06
C LYS A 269 17.85 15.48 11.26
N ILE A 270 17.32 16.49 10.58
CA ILE A 270 17.82 17.85 10.59
C ILE A 270 16.97 18.68 11.55
N ASN A 271 17.61 19.29 12.54
CA ASN A 271 16.93 20.27 13.36
C ASN A 271 16.89 21.62 12.64
N LEU A 272 15.71 22.00 12.12
CA LEU A 272 15.51 23.26 11.39
C LEU A 272 15.84 24.54 12.19
N GLN A 273 15.95 24.46 13.52
CA GLN A 273 16.29 25.63 14.34
C GLN A 273 17.79 25.78 14.53
N THR A 274 18.54 24.68 14.54
CA THR A 274 19.98 24.66 14.85
C THR A 274 20.85 24.22 13.68
N ASP A 275 20.25 23.79 12.57
CA ASP A 275 20.89 23.11 11.44
C ASP A 275 21.73 21.88 11.88
N GLU A 276 21.42 21.32 13.04
CA GLU A 276 22.10 20.14 13.58
C GLU A 276 21.60 18.87 12.90
N ILE A 277 22.53 18.02 12.47
CA ILE A 277 22.26 16.71 11.89
C ILE A 277 22.36 15.66 13.00
N VAL A 278 21.23 15.00 13.28
CA VAL A 278 21.13 13.93 14.28
C VAL A 278 20.95 12.60 13.55
N PRO A 279 21.93 11.69 13.59
CA PRO A 279 21.76 10.36 13.01
C PRO A 279 20.79 9.54 13.87
N ILE A 280 19.82 8.91 13.22
CA ILE A 280 18.86 7.98 13.81
C ILE A 280 19.04 6.61 13.15
N THR A 281 19.05 5.55 13.96
CA THR A 281 19.10 4.17 13.46
C THR A 281 17.69 3.63 13.41
N ILE A 282 17.29 3.17 12.23
CA ILE A 282 15.99 2.54 11.99
C ILE A 282 16.17 1.03 12.02
N ASN A 283 15.41 0.34 12.86
CA ASN A 283 15.52 -1.11 13.07
C ASN A 283 14.37 -1.92 12.46
N ASN A 284 13.27 -1.27 12.07
CA ASN A 284 12.08 -1.90 11.50
C ASN A 284 11.16 -0.88 10.81
N ASP A 285 10.15 -1.38 10.11
CA ASP A 285 9.13 -0.58 9.40
C ASP A 285 8.37 0.38 10.32
N SER A 286 8.07 -0.03 11.56
CA SER A 286 7.33 0.81 12.51
C SER A 286 8.13 2.05 12.92
N GLU A 287 9.43 1.89 13.19
CA GLU A 287 10.34 3.01 13.48
C GLU A 287 10.48 3.91 12.25
N LEU A 288 10.62 3.31 11.06
CA LEU A 288 10.69 4.05 9.81
C LEU A 288 9.46 4.93 9.61
N ASN A 289 8.28 4.34 9.75
CA ASN A 289 7.01 5.04 9.61
C ASN A 289 6.86 6.16 10.64
N GLN A 290 7.11 5.86 11.92
CA GLN A 290 7.01 6.85 12.99
C GLN A 290 7.91 8.07 12.77
N ASP A 291 9.14 7.87 12.28
CA ASP A 291 10.09 8.95 12.03
C ASP A 291 9.79 9.72 10.73
N PHE A 292 9.12 9.09 9.75
CA PHE A 292 8.66 9.76 8.52
C PHE A 292 7.36 10.56 8.69
N PHE A 293 6.41 10.05 9.48
CA PHE A 293 5.09 10.67 9.64
C PHE A 293 5.21 12.06 10.31
N GLY A 294 5.07 13.10 9.48
CA GLY A 294 4.94 14.50 9.91
C GLY A 294 6.23 15.34 9.91
N GLN A 295 7.40 14.76 9.60
CA GLN A 295 8.68 15.50 9.61
C GLN A 295 9.62 15.19 8.43
N PHE A 296 9.13 14.55 7.37
CA PHE A 296 9.95 14.11 6.22
C PHE A 296 10.75 15.23 5.53
N GLU A 297 10.29 16.48 5.59
CA GLU A 297 11.01 17.63 5.02
C GLU A 297 12.42 17.84 5.63
N ASN A 298 12.66 17.24 6.79
CA ASN A 298 13.87 17.38 7.60
C ASN A 298 14.65 16.07 7.70
N VAL A 299 14.38 15.09 6.85
CA VAL A 299 15.03 13.78 6.93
C VAL A 299 15.76 13.49 5.63
N THR A 300 16.97 12.94 5.75
CA THR A 300 17.74 12.39 4.62
C THR A 300 18.21 10.97 4.93
N PHE A 301 18.31 10.14 3.89
CA PHE A 301 18.88 8.80 4.03
C PHE A 301 20.40 8.85 3.95
N ASN A 302 21.07 8.01 4.75
CA ASN A 302 22.49 7.74 4.54
C ASN A 302 22.63 6.60 3.54
N TYR A 303 22.92 6.96 2.29
CA TYR A 303 23.19 6.00 1.23
C TYR A 303 24.59 5.36 1.38
N PRO A 304 24.78 4.12 0.89
CA PRO A 304 23.77 3.29 0.21
C PRO A 304 22.75 2.68 1.17
N LEU A 305 21.52 2.52 0.69
CA LEU A 305 20.52 1.66 1.35
C LEU A 305 20.51 0.31 0.64
N THR A 306 20.15 -0.73 1.38
CA THR A 306 19.92 -2.06 0.82
C THR A 306 18.45 -2.40 0.96
N LEU A 307 17.82 -2.81 -0.13
CA LEU A 307 16.50 -3.42 -0.15
C LEU A 307 16.70 -4.93 -0.34
N ILE A 308 15.77 -5.73 0.17
CA ILE A 308 15.76 -7.19 0.03
C ILE A 308 14.50 -7.56 -0.75
N THR A 309 14.65 -8.35 -1.81
CA THR A 309 13.51 -8.94 -2.52
C THR A 309 12.88 -10.06 -1.71
N LEU A 310 11.67 -10.49 -2.05
CA LEU A 310 11.04 -11.69 -1.45
C LEU A 310 11.96 -12.93 -1.49
N ASN A 311 12.77 -13.05 -2.53
CA ASN A 311 13.73 -14.15 -2.71
C ASN A 311 15.02 -14.00 -1.89
N GLY A 312 15.16 -12.93 -1.12
CA GLY A 312 16.36 -12.64 -0.33
C GLY A 312 17.49 -11.98 -1.11
N ASP A 313 17.29 -11.65 -2.39
CA ASP A 313 18.28 -10.92 -3.19
C ASP A 313 18.41 -9.47 -2.71
N GLU A 314 19.63 -8.93 -2.75
CA GLU A 314 19.90 -7.57 -2.28
C GLU A 314 19.96 -6.57 -3.43
N ILE A 315 19.16 -5.51 -3.33
CA ILE A 315 19.18 -4.35 -4.22
C ILE A 315 19.84 -3.19 -3.48
N VAL A 316 20.99 -2.74 -3.96
CA VAL A 316 21.70 -1.59 -3.38
C VAL A 316 21.30 -0.32 -4.13
N VAL A 317 20.67 0.63 -3.43
CA VAL A 317 20.30 1.94 -3.97
C VAL A 317 21.25 3.01 -3.44
N THR A 318 21.66 3.94 -4.31
CA THR A 318 22.72 4.92 -3.98
C THR A 318 22.24 6.37 -3.94
N SER A 319 20.96 6.60 -4.21
CA SER A 319 20.37 7.94 -4.24
C SER A 319 18.84 7.86 -4.08
N ASN A 320 18.20 9.00 -3.77
CA ASN A 320 16.74 9.11 -3.74
C ASN A 320 16.12 8.70 -5.07
N LYS A 321 16.77 9.02 -6.20
CA LYS A 321 16.31 8.63 -7.54
C LYS A 321 16.36 7.12 -7.76
N ASP A 322 17.42 6.45 -7.28
CA ASP A 322 17.53 4.99 -7.38
C ASP A 322 16.51 4.30 -6.48
N LEU A 323 16.30 4.82 -5.26
CA LEU A 323 15.28 4.34 -4.34
C LEU A 323 13.88 4.50 -4.96
N GLU A 324 13.53 5.69 -5.44
CA GLU A 324 12.25 5.95 -6.10
C GLU A 324 12.03 5.00 -7.28
N LYS A 325 13.05 4.81 -8.13
CA LYS A 325 12.98 3.87 -9.24
C LYS A 325 12.78 2.44 -8.75
N ALA A 326 13.47 2.00 -7.70
CA ALA A 326 13.32 0.66 -7.15
C ALA A 326 11.91 0.44 -6.60
N LEU A 327 11.37 1.39 -5.82
CA LEU A 327 10.02 1.31 -5.26
C LEU A 327 8.93 1.39 -6.34
N THR A 328 9.11 2.20 -7.38
CA THR A 328 8.16 2.28 -8.51
C THR A 328 8.17 1.04 -9.38
N ASN A 329 9.29 0.32 -9.48
CA ASN A 329 9.37 -0.92 -10.26
C ASN A 329 9.46 -2.14 -9.32
N SER A 330 8.86 -2.07 -8.14
CA SER A 330 8.90 -3.14 -7.13
C SER A 330 8.36 -4.46 -7.69
N ALA A 331 7.28 -4.41 -8.47
CA ALA A 331 6.68 -5.56 -9.17
C ALA A 331 7.67 -6.36 -10.02
N ASP A 332 8.65 -5.70 -10.66
CA ASP A 332 9.65 -6.39 -11.50
C ASP A 332 10.52 -7.37 -10.68
N TYR A 333 10.61 -7.16 -9.36
CA TYR A 333 11.39 -8.01 -8.46
C TYR A 333 10.60 -9.21 -7.91
N CYS A 334 9.29 -9.29 -8.15
CA CYS A 334 8.45 -10.46 -7.85
C CYS A 334 8.56 -11.58 -8.92
N THR A 335 9.36 -11.38 -9.97
CA THR A 335 9.31 -12.19 -11.21
C THR A 335 9.88 -13.63 -11.13
N ASN A 336 10.37 -14.07 -9.97
CA ASN A 336 11.05 -15.37 -9.82
C ASN A 336 10.45 -16.30 -8.77
N ASP A 337 9.21 -16.07 -8.33
CA ASP A 337 8.50 -17.13 -7.60
C ASP A 337 8.23 -18.27 -8.58
N ASP A 338 9.13 -19.27 -8.54
CA ASP A 338 8.88 -20.60 -9.04
C ASP A 338 7.72 -21.19 -8.22
N TRP A 339 6.49 -20.74 -8.53
CA TRP A 339 5.17 -21.30 -8.22
C TRP A 339 4.92 -21.74 -6.78
#